data_AF-A0A842LNU9-F1
#
_entry.id   AF-A0A842LNU9-F1
#
_cell.length_a   1.000
_cell.length_b   1.000
_cell.length_c   1.000
_cell.angle_alpha   90.00
_cell.angle_beta   90.00
_cell.angle_gamma   90.00
#
_symmetry.space_group_name_H-M   'P 1'
#
loop_
_entity.id
_entity.type
_entity.pdbx_description
1 polymer ?
#
loop_
_entity_poly.entity_id
_entity_poly.type
_entity_poly.pdbx_seq_one_letter_code
_entity_poly.pdbx_strand_id
1 'polypeptide(L)'
;MKEYRIKRGLSHDIERIKEILVREFQVEVTEEGGTLSLSYGALKELKVWIEGGKLFVETQANLDATDEMILDTNRRFRRFLDDATGYSTKERRKMMME
;
A
#
# COMPACT_ATOMS: atom_id res chain seq x y z
N MET A 1 -10.58 -5.12 3.07
CA MET A 1 -9.66 -5.08 1.90
C MET A 1 -10.08 -4.09 0.80
N LYS A 2 -9.10 -3.62 0.00
CA LYS A 2 -9.25 -2.90 -1.26
C LYS A 2 -8.38 -3.57 -2.32
N GLU A 3 -8.89 -3.70 -3.54
CA GLU A 3 -8.12 -4.19 -4.67
C GLU A 3 -7.62 -3.03 -5.55
N TYR A 4 -6.40 -3.16 -6.06
CA TYR A 4 -5.79 -2.21 -6.96
C TYR A 4 -5.21 -2.91 -8.18
N ARG A 5 -5.52 -2.36 -9.35
CA ARG A 5 -4.95 -2.84 -10.61
C ARG A 5 -3.53 -2.29 -10.77
N ILE A 6 -2.60 -3.17 -11.16
CA ILE A 6 -1.22 -2.79 -11.46
C ILE A 6 -1.14 -2.42 -12.95
N LYS A 7 -0.38 -1.35 -13.29
CA LYS A 7 -0.20 -0.88 -14.67
C LYS A 7 0.52 -1.94 -15.52
N ARG A 8 0.06 -2.13 -16.76
CA ARG A 8 0.70 -3.07 -17.71
C ARG A 8 2.17 -2.68 -17.91
N GLY A 9 3.07 -3.64 -17.71
CA GLY A 9 4.53 -3.44 -17.81
C GLY A 9 5.24 -3.37 -16.45
N LEU A 10 4.52 -3.40 -15.33
CA LEU A 10 5.11 -3.56 -14.01
C LEU A 10 5.08 -5.03 -13.60
N SER A 11 6.17 -5.48 -12.99
CA SER A 11 6.25 -6.82 -12.43
C SER A 11 5.31 -6.95 -11.24
N HIS A 12 4.55 -8.04 -11.21
CA HIS A 12 3.65 -8.41 -10.11
C HIS A 12 4.42 -9.13 -8.99
N ASP A 13 5.60 -8.61 -8.66
CA ASP A 13 6.51 -9.22 -7.68
C ASP A 13 6.25 -8.66 -6.29
N ILE A 14 6.00 -9.56 -5.34
CA ILE A 14 5.77 -9.19 -3.94
C ILE A 14 7.03 -8.57 -3.31
N GLU A 15 8.23 -9.01 -3.73
CA GLU A 15 9.50 -8.43 -3.29
C GLU A 15 9.61 -6.95 -3.63
N ARG A 16 9.22 -6.57 -4.85
CA ARG A 16 9.16 -5.15 -5.27
C ARG A 16 8.21 -4.35 -4.37
N ILE A 17 7.04 -4.92 -4.03
CA ILE A 17 6.08 -4.26 -3.13
C ILE A 17 6.69 -4.08 -1.74
N LYS A 18 7.42 -5.09 -1.24
CA LYS A 18 8.14 -5.04 0.04
C LYS A 18 9.18 -3.92 0.05
N GLU A 19 10.00 -3.80 -0.98
CA GLU A 19 10.98 -2.72 -1.08
C GLU A 19 10.33 -1.33 -1.06
N ILE A 20 9.21 -1.15 -1.78
CA ILE A 20 8.45 0.11 -1.77
C ILE A 20 7.88 0.37 -0.37
N LEU A 21 7.32 -0.63 0.30
CA LEU A 21 6.80 -0.49 1.67
C LEU A 21 7.90 -0.06 2.64
N VAL A 22 9.05 -0.75 2.63
CA VAL A 22 10.21 -0.40 3.47
C VAL A 22 10.70 1.00 3.15
N ARG A 23 10.75 1.40 1.87
CA ARG A 23 11.19 2.74 1.47
C ARG A 23 10.23 3.85 1.92
N GLU A 24 8.93 3.67 1.74
CA GLU A 24 7.93 4.70 2.01
C GLU A 24 7.57 4.79 3.51
N PHE A 25 7.49 3.66 4.21
CA PHE A 25 7.15 3.62 5.63
C PHE A 25 8.37 3.62 6.54
N GLN A 26 9.55 3.23 6.05
CA GLN A 26 10.80 3.13 6.82
C GLN A 26 10.64 2.27 8.08
N VAL A 27 9.88 1.18 7.96
CA VAL A 27 9.65 0.20 9.02
C VAL A 27 9.95 -1.20 8.51
N GLU A 28 10.12 -2.13 9.46
CA GLU A 28 10.19 -3.55 9.14
C GLU A 28 8.85 -4.03 8.57
N VAL A 29 8.96 -4.80 7.49
CA VAL A 29 7.84 -5.46 6.83
C VAL A 29 8.01 -6.95 7.03
N THR A 30 7.05 -7.54 7.72
CA THR A 30 6.96 -8.99 7.91
C THR A 30 6.38 -9.62 6.66
N GLU A 31 6.91 -10.77 6.25
CA GLU A 31 6.40 -11.53 5.12
C GLU A 31 6.00 -12.92 5.61
N GLU A 32 4.74 -13.28 5.43
CA GLU A 32 4.20 -14.57 5.84
C GLU A 32 3.34 -15.13 4.70
N GLY A 33 3.77 -16.27 4.14
CA GLY A 33 3.01 -16.99 3.11
C GLY A 33 2.68 -16.19 1.85
N GLY A 34 3.53 -15.23 1.46
CA GLY A 34 3.28 -14.33 0.31
C GLY A 34 2.41 -13.11 0.62
N THR A 35 2.10 -12.89 1.91
CA THR A 35 1.46 -11.67 2.40
C THR A 35 2.47 -10.84 3.18
N LEU A 36 2.57 -9.57 2.83
CA LEU A 36 3.37 -8.58 3.55
C LEU A 36 2.52 -7.91 4.62
N SER A 37 3.03 -7.77 5.83
CA SER A 37 2.36 -7.09 6.94
C SER A 37 3.29 -6.08 7.60
N LEU A 38 2.75 -4.92 7.97
CA LEU A 38 3.46 -3.90 8.75
C LEU A 38 2.51 -3.11 9.64
N SER A 39 3.07 -2.38 10.60
CA SER A 39 2.32 -1.46 11.47
C SER A 39 2.98 -0.09 11.41
N TYR A 40 2.19 0.97 11.18
CA TYR A 40 2.72 2.33 11.08
C TYR A 40 1.70 3.38 11.50
N GLY A 41 2.03 4.18 12.50
CA GLY A 41 1.27 5.38 12.85
C GLY A 41 -0.22 5.10 13.10
N ALA A 42 -1.07 5.60 12.20
CA ALA A 42 -2.51 5.42 12.26
C ALA A 42 -3.01 4.07 11.70
N LEU A 43 -2.11 3.23 11.19
CA LEU A 43 -2.38 1.87 10.78
C LEU A 43 -1.85 0.92 11.86
N LYS A 44 -2.79 0.31 12.59
CA LYS A 44 -2.49 -0.78 13.51
C LYS A 44 -1.87 -1.96 12.75
N GLU A 45 -2.40 -2.24 11.57
CA GLU A 45 -1.90 -3.29 10.69
C GLU A 45 -2.19 -2.93 9.23
N LEU A 46 -1.22 -3.13 8.36
CA LEU A 46 -1.33 -3.00 6.91
C LEU A 46 -0.88 -4.33 6.31
N LYS A 47 -1.80 -5.06 5.69
CA LYS A 47 -1.52 -6.28 4.94
C LYS A 47 -1.59 -6.01 3.44
N VAL A 48 -0.64 -6.56 2.70
CA VAL A 48 -0.54 -6.41 1.25
C VAL A 48 -0.15 -7.73 0.64
N TRP A 49 -0.89 -8.18 -0.37
CA TRP A 49 -0.57 -9.40 -1.12
C TRP A 49 -0.94 -9.23 -2.59
N ILE A 50 -0.37 -10.07 -3.44
CA ILE A 50 -0.66 -10.09 -4.87
C ILE A 50 -1.43 -11.37 -5.17
N GLU A 51 -2.61 -11.22 -5.78
CA GLU A 51 -3.44 -12.35 -6.19
C GLU A 51 -4.05 -12.07 -7.57
N GLY A 52 -3.98 -13.04 -8.49
CA GLY A 52 -4.53 -12.88 -9.84
C GLY A 52 -3.95 -11.70 -10.65
N GLY A 53 -2.72 -11.27 -10.36
CA GLY A 53 -2.09 -10.09 -10.97
C GLY A 53 -2.63 -8.75 -10.47
N LYS A 54 -3.37 -8.74 -9.36
CA LYS A 54 -3.87 -7.53 -8.69
C LYS A 54 -3.23 -7.38 -7.32
N LEU A 55 -3.08 -6.14 -6.88
CA LEU A 55 -2.60 -5.82 -5.55
C LEU A 55 -3.78 -5.72 -4.60
N PHE A 56 -3.80 -6.55 -3.57
CA PHE A 56 -4.77 -6.47 -2.49
C PHE A 56 -4.14 -5.80 -1.28
N VAL A 57 -4.89 -4.89 -0.68
CA VAL A 57 -4.45 -4.12 0.47
C VAL A 57 -5.53 -4.14 1.54
N GLU A 58 -5.14 -4.48 2.74
CA GLU A 58 -5.99 -4.45 3.91
C GLU A 58 -5.36 -3.58 5.00
N THR A 59 -6.11 -2.59 5.45
CA THR A 59 -5.68 -1.61 6.44
C THR A 59 -6.57 -1.70 7.66
N GLN A 60 -5.97 -1.88 8.82
CA GLN A 60 -6.63 -1.78 10.11
C GLN A 60 -6.22 -0.45 10.76
N ALA A 61 -7.20 0.43 10.95
CA ALA A 61 -6.97 1.73 11.58
C ALA A 61 -6.69 1.57 13.08
N ASN A 62 -5.80 2.40 13.60
CA ASN A 62 -5.59 2.58 15.02
C ASN A 62 -6.53 3.70 15.53
N LEU A 63 -7.48 3.36 16.39
CA LEU A 63 -8.46 4.31 16.95
C LEU A 63 -7.82 5.32 17.92
N ASP A 64 -6.63 5.02 18.42
CA ASP A 64 -5.85 5.88 19.31
C ASP A 64 -4.92 6.86 18.54
N ALA A 65 -4.96 6.81 17.20
CA ALA A 65 -4.08 7.63 16.38
C ALA A 65 -4.51 9.10 16.39
N THR A 66 -3.52 9.99 16.52
CA THR A 66 -3.74 11.43 16.40
C THR A 66 -3.98 11.85 14.95
N ASP A 67 -4.61 13.00 14.74
CA ASP A 67 -4.82 13.58 13.41
C ASP A 67 -3.52 13.70 12.61
N GLU A 68 -2.41 14.07 13.26
CA GLU A 68 -1.09 14.15 12.63
C GLU A 68 -0.62 12.79 12.10
N MET A 69 -0.78 11.73 12.89
CA MET A 69 -0.44 10.36 12.47
C MET A 69 -1.33 9.91 11.33
N ILE A 70 -2.62 10.23 11.36
CA ILE A 70 -3.57 9.90 10.29
C ILE A 70 -3.18 10.60 8.98
N LEU A 71 -2.81 11.87 9.05
CA LEU A 71 -2.39 12.65 7.88
C LEU A 71 -1.07 12.14 7.29
N ASP A 72 -0.07 11.87 8.12
CA ASP A 72 1.22 11.32 7.67
C ASP A 72 1.05 9.92 7.06
N THR A 73 0.32 9.05 7.76
CA THR A 73 0.06 7.68 7.30
C THR A 73 -0.69 7.68 5.97
N ASN A 74 -1.72 8.51 5.80
CA ASN A 74 -2.42 8.65 4.53
C ASN A 74 -1.52 9.17 3.41
N ARG A 75 -0.59 10.09 3.70
CA ARG A 75 0.36 10.61 2.72
C ARG A 75 1.31 9.52 2.25
N ARG A 76 1.90 8.74 3.16
CA ARG A 76 2.78 7.61 2.84
C ARG A 76 2.04 6.51 2.12
N PHE A 77 0.85 6.15 2.58
CA PHE A 77 0.00 5.14 1.94
C PHE A 77 -0.32 5.50 0.48
N ARG A 78 -0.61 6.78 0.19
CA ARG A 78 -0.82 7.25 -1.18
C ARG A 78 0.43 7.10 -2.05
N ARG A 79 1.61 7.44 -1.53
CA ARG A 79 2.88 7.29 -2.26
C ARG A 79 3.21 5.83 -2.52
N PHE A 80 3.11 4.99 -1.50
CA PHE A 80 3.23 3.54 -1.61
C PHE A 80 2.35 3.02 -2.75
N LEU A 81 1.07 3.39 -2.76
CA LEU A 81 0.15 2.96 -3.80
C LEU A 81 0.58 3.46 -5.19
N ASP A 82 1.06 4.70 -5.30
CA ASP A 82 1.55 5.34 -6.54
C ASP A 82 2.66 4.48 -7.17
N ASP A 83 3.68 4.19 -6.37
CA ASP A 83 4.83 3.37 -6.75
C ASP A 83 4.44 1.91 -7.00
N ALA A 84 3.66 1.31 -6.09
CA ALA A 84 3.28 -0.10 -6.15
C ALA A 84 2.53 -0.43 -7.44
N THR A 85 1.53 0.39 -7.79
CA THR A 85 0.73 0.16 -9.01
C THR A 85 1.24 0.89 -10.24
N GLY A 86 2.17 1.83 -10.08
CA GLY A 86 2.69 2.74 -11.10
C GLY A 86 1.64 3.65 -11.73
N TYR A 87 0.57 3.93 -10.98
CA TYR A 87 -0.44 4.91 -11.38
C TYR A 87 -0.28 6.11 -10.48
N SER A 88 0.07 7.24 -11.10
CA SER A 88 0.22 8.44 -10.32
C SER A 88 -1.11 8.90 -9.74
N THR A 89 -1.12 9.59 -8.61
CA THR A 89 -2.35 10.00 -7.90
C THR A 89 -3.31 10.78 -8.83
N LYS A 90 -2.76 11.48 -9.83
CA LYS A 90 -3.52 12.12 -10.92
C LYS A 90 -4.12 11.12 -11.92
N GLU A 91 -3.38 10.10 -12.34
CA GLU A 91 -3.87 9.03 -13.22
C GLU A 91 -4.94 8.17 -12.53
N ARG A 92 -4.75 7.85 -11.24
CA ARG A 92 -5.74 7.11 -10.44
C ARG A 92 -7.09 7.81 -10.34
N ARG A 93 -7.11 9.13 -10.10
CA ARG A 93 -8.38 9.89 -10.06
C ARG A 93 -9.13 9.83 -11.38
N LYS A 94 -8.40 9.77 -12.50
CA LYS A 94 -9.00 9.69 -13.83
C LYS A 94 -9.64 8.32 -14.09
N MET A 95 -9.00 7.24 -13.64
CA MET A 95 -9.55 5.88 -13.74
C MET A 95 -10.72 5.59 -12.79
N MET A 96 -10.94 6.41 -11.75
CA MET A 96 -12.11 6.30 -10.87
C MET A 96 -13.34 7.06 -11.39
N MET A 97 -13.20 7.81 -12.50
CA MET A 97 -14.25 8.63 -13.10
C MET A 97 -14.78 8.10 -14.44
N GLU A 98 -14.33 6.93 -14.88
CA GLU A 98 -14.80 6.24 -16.10
C GLU A 98 -15.61 4.99 -15.75
#